data_AF-A0A2V8BLN8-F1
#
_entry.id   AF-A0A2V8BLN8-F1
#
_cell.length_a   1.000
_cell.length_b   1.000
_cell.length_c   1.000
_cell.angle_alpha   90.00
_cell.angle_beta   90.00
_cell.angle_gamma   90.00
#
_symmetry.space_group_name_H-M   'P 1'
#
loop_
_entity.id
_entity.type
_entity.pdbx_description
1 polymer ?
#
loop_
_entity_poly.entity_id
_entity_poly.type
_entity_poly.pdbx_seq_one_letter_code
_entity_poly.pdbx_strand_id
1 'polypeptide(L)' 'MGAFQFVVLATLRAAQLMKGCRPRVEGGVHKSTIIAQVEVAEGKVQQLLTAPVQTSDLAGPGHVGAILEPA' A
#
# COMPACT_ATOMS: atom_id res chain seq x y z
N MET A 1 12.45 2.08 -14.01
CA MET A 1 11.36 1.08 -13.96
C MET A 1 11.55 0.10 -15.09
N GLY A 2 11.61 -1.20 -14.83
CA GLY A 2 11.69 -2.21 -15.89
C GLY A 2 10.32 -2.48 -16.54
N ALA A 3 10.29 -2.99 -17.77
CA ALA A 3 9.03 -3.25 -18.49
C ALA A 3 8.10 -4.21 -17.73
N PHE A 4 8.63 -5.29 -17.16
CA PHE A 4 7.85 -6.23 -16.34
C PHE A 4 7.35 -5.59 -15.05
N GLN A 5 8.21 -4.83 -14.36
CA GLN A 5 7.84 -4.15 -13.13
C GLN A 5 6.73 -3.10 -13.38
N PHE A 6 6.79 -2.40 -14.51
CA PHE A 6 5.76 -1.48 -14.96
C PHE A 6 4.42 -2.20 -15.15
N VAL A 7 4.40 -3.32 -15.87
CA VAL A 7 3.18 -4.10 -16.11
C VAL A 7 2.60 -4.64 -14.81
N VAL A 8 3.42 -5.16 -13.90
CA VAL A 8 2.98 -5.67 -12.59
C VAL A 8 2.36 -4.55 -11.76
N LEU A 9 2.99 -3.38 -11.67
CA LEU A 9 2.44 -2.26 -10.90
C LEU A 9 1.18 -1.68 -11.53
N ALA A 10 1.12 -1.56 -12.86
CA ALA A 10 -0.06 -1.05 -13.56
C ALA A 10 -1.26 -2.00 -13.43
N THR A 11 -1.05 -3.33 -13.52
CA THR A 11 -2.12 -4.32 -13.35
C THR A 11 -2.64 -4.35 -11.92
N LEU A 12 -1.75 -4.34 -10.92
CA LEU A 12 -2.13 -4.26 -9.51
C LEU A 12 -2.92 -2.98 -9.21
N ARG A 13 -2.46 -1.84 -9.74
CA ARG A 13 -3.13 -0.56 -9.54
C ARG A 13 -4.49 -0.51 -10.22
N ALA A 14 -4.62 -1.05 -11.43
CA ALA A 14 -5.91 -1.16 -12.11
C ALA A 14 -6.91 -1.97 -11.28
N ALA A 15 -6.47 -3.08 -10.67
CA ALA A 15 -7.31 -3.88 -9.78
C ALA A 15 -7.78 -3.11 -8.53
N GLN A 16 -6.93 -2.25 -7.96
CA GLN A 16 -7.33 -1.37 -6.84
C GLN A 16 -8.41 -0.38 -7.27
N LEU A 17 -8.25 0.26 -8.43
CA LEU A 17 -9.24 1.20 -8.97
C LEU A 17 -10.57 0.51 -9.28
N MET A 18 -10.54 -0.72 -9.82
CA MET A 18 -11.75 -1.53 -10.04
C MET A 18 -12.47 -1.89 -8.73
N LYS A 19 -11.75 -2.01 -7.62
CA LYS A 19 -12.32 -2.22 -6.27
C LYS A 19 -12.88 -0.93 -5.64
N GLY A 20 -12.85 0.20 -6.35
CA GLY A 20 -13.39 1.48 -5.88
C GLY A 20 -12.38 2.39 -5.19
N CYS A 21 -11.09 2.03 -5.18
CA CYS A 21 -10.05 2.95 -4.73
C CYS A 21 -10.04 4.21 -5.59
N ARG A 22 -9.71 5.35 -4.98
CA ARG A 22 -9.73 6.64 -5.68
C ARG A 22 -8.52 6.80 -6.60
N PRO A 23 -8.73 7.28 -7.85
CA PRO A 23 -7.65 7.69 -8.72
C PRO A 23 -7.02 8.99 -8.22
N ARG A 24 -5.72 9.14 -8.43
CA ARG A 24 -4.89 10.29 -8.04
C ARG A 24 -4.49 11.16 -9.25
N VAL A 25 -4.87 10.71 -10.45
CA VAL A 25 -4.85 11.51 -11.67
C VAL A 25 -6.08 12.42 -11.68
N GLU A 26 -5.84 13.72 -11.81
CA GLU A 26 -6.88 14.72 -12.03
C GLU A 26 -7.15 14.81 -13.54
N GLY A 27 -8.33 14.37 -13.96
CA GLY A 27 -8.79 14.55 -15.34
C GLY A 27 -9.30 13.28 -16.01
N GLY A 28 -10.62 13.22 -16.21
CA GLY A 28 -11.24 12.40 -17.25
C GLY A 28 -11.76 11.02 -16.83
N VAL A 29 -12.93 10.66 -17.40
CA VAL A 29 -13.52 9.32 -17.36
C VAL A 29 -12.66 8.39 -18.23
N HIS A 30 -11.55 7.92 -17.70
CA HIS A 30 -10.68 6.93 -18.34
C HIS A 30 -10.90 5.54 -17.75
N LYS A 31 -10.64 4.49 -18.55
CA LYS A 31 -10.65 3.12 -18.03
C LYS A 31 -9.61 2.99 -16.92
N SER A 32 -9.92 2.22 -15.88
CA SER A 32 -9.05 1.99 -14.73
C SER A 32 -7.62 1.58 -15.11
N THR A 33 -7.46 0.84 -16.21
CA THR A 33 -6.16 0.43 -16.75
C THR A 33 -5.33 1.61 -17.26
N ILE A 34 -5.96 2.57 -17.95
CA ILE A 34 -5.28 3.76 -18.47
C ILE A 34 -4.84 4.64 -17.32
N ILE A 35 -5.73 4.86 -16.34
CA ILE A 35 -5.41 5.63 -15.13
C ILE A 35 -4.22 4.99 -14.40
N ALA A 36 -4.24 3.67 -14.21
CA ALA A 36 -3.16 2.96 -13.55
C ALA A 36 -1.82 3.09 -14.29
N GLN A 37 -1.81 2.99 -15.62
CA GLN A 37 -0.60 3.16 -16.43
C GLN A 37 -0.03 4.58 -16.30
N VAL A 38 -0.90 5.60 -16.33
CA VAL A 38 -0.50 7.01 -16.15
C VAL A 38 0.03 7.25 -14.74
N GLU A 39 -0.66 6.78 -13.70
CA GLU A 39 -0.21 6.94 -12.31
C GLU A 39 1.15 6.27 -12.04
N VAL A 40 1.42 5.14 -12.70
CA VAL A 40 2.72 4.47 -12.61
C VAL A 40 3.78 5.22 -13.41
N ALA A 41 3.46 5.72 -14.61
CA ALA A 41 4.38 6.50 -15.44
C ALA A 41 4.76 7.85 -14.79
N GLU A 42 3.82 8.49 -14.10
CA GLU A 42 4.02 9.74 -13.34
C GLU A 42 4.69 9.51 -11.98
N GLY A 43 4.94 8.26 -11.58
CA GLY A 43 5.54 7.93 -10.28
C GLY A 43 4.62 8.18 -9.07
N LYS A 44 3.32 8.41 -9.30
CA LYS A 44 2.30 8.53 -8.25
C LYS A 44 2.00 7.18 -7.57
N VAL A 45 2.32 6.07 -8.24
CA VAL A 45 2.23 4.71 -7.71
C VAL A 45 3.61 4.08 -7.73
N GLN A 46 4.07 3.65 -6.56
CA GLN A 46 5.37 3.03 -6.37
C GLN A 46 5.23 1.78 -5.50
N GLN A 47 6.07 0.78 -5.76
CA GLN A 47 6.16 -0.39 -4.90
C GLN A 47 6.84 0.01 -3.60
N LEU A 48 6.13 -0.09 -2.48
CA LEU A 48 6.77 0.00 -1.17
C LEU A 48 7.50 -1.33 -0.93
N LEU A 49 8.83 -1.30 -0.99
CA LEU A 49 9.64 -2.34 -0.40
C LEU A 49 9.50 -2.18 1.11
N THR A 50 8.59 -2.94 1.72
CA THR A 50 8.58 -3.03 3.18
C THR A 50 9.95 -3.55 3.60
N ALA A 51 10.65 -2.81 4.45
CA ALA A 51 11.77 -3.39 5.18
C ALA A 51 11.25 -4.63 5.92
N PRO A 52 12.08 -5.68 6.12
CA PRO A 52 11.70 -6.77 7.01
C PRO A 52 11.29 -6.14 8.34
N VAL A 53 10.06 -6.41 8.77
CA VAL A 53 9.58 -5.95 10.07
C VAL A 53 10.57 -6.48 11.10
N GLN A 54 11.35 -5.59 11.71
CA GLN A 54 12.18 -5.97 12.83
C GLN A 54 11.19 -6.18 13.97
N THR A 55 10.95 -7.44 14.31
CA THR A 55 10.02 -7.87 15.38
C THR A 55 10.40 -7.31 16.76
N SER A 56 11.49 -6.57 16.85
CA SER A 56 11.97 -5.83 18.02
C SER A 56 11.00 -4.73 18.50
N ASP A 57 10.18 -4.16 17.62
CA ASP A 57 9.20 -3.10 18.01
C ASP A 57 7.95 -3.66 18.72
N LEU A 58 7.73 -4.99 18.71
CA LEU A 58 6.64 -5.62 19.47
C LEU A 58 7.04 -6.01 20.91
N ALA A 59 8.30 -5.78 21.31
CA ALA A 59 8.82 -6.15 22.62
C ALA A 59 9.23 -4.91 23.45
N GLY A 60 8.30 -3.96 23.63
CA GLY A 60 8.42 -2.92 24.66
C GLY A 60 8.08 -3.49 26.05
N PRO A 61 8.92 -3.31 27.09
CA PRO A 61 8.68 -3.87 28.42
C PRO A 61 7.49 -3.19 29.11
N GLY A 62 6.67 -4.02 29.75
CA GLY A 62 5.48 -3.59 30.48
C GLY A 62 5.75 -2.65 31.66
N HIS A 63 4.90 -1.65 31.75
CA HIS A 63 4.53 -0.85 32.93
C HIS A 63 3.12 -0.34 32.57
N VAL A 64 2.02 -0.61 33.26
CA VAL A 64 1.69 -0.48 34.70
C VAL A 64 0.45 -1.38 34.91
N GLY A 65 0.33 -2.21 35.94
CA GLY A 65 -0.19 -1.79 37.24
C GLY A 65 -1.09 -2.87 37.82
N ALA A 66 -0.83 -3.23 39.07
CA ALA A 66 -1.49 -4.26 39.87
C ALA A 66 -3.00 -4.03 40.09
N ILE A 67 -3.75 -5.13 40.28
CA ILE A 67 -4.58 -5.47 41.46
C ILE A 67 -5.06 -6.94 41.30
N LEU A 68 -4.48 -7.88 42.03
CA LEU A 68 -5.02 -8.48 43.26
C LEU A 68 -6.10 -9.57 43.00
N GLU A 69 -5.65 -10.83 42.95
CA GLU A 69 -6.39 -12.06 43.35
C GLU A 69 -6.77 -12.00 44.86
N PRO A 70 -7.49 -12.94 45.51
CA PRO A 70 -8.12 -14.20 45.06
C PRO A 70 -9.54 -14.45 45.68
N ALA A 71 -10.17 -15.58 45.30
CA ALA A 71 -10.76 -16.59 46.22
C ALA A 71 -11.35 -17.77 45.42
#